data_AF-A0A7Y3DCL6-F1
#
_entry.id   AF-A0A7Y3DCL6-F1
#
_cell.length_a   1.000
_cell.length_b   1.000
_cell.length_c   1.000
_cell.angle_alpha   90.00
_cell.angle_beta   90.00
_cell.angle_gamma   90.00
#
_symmetry.space_group_name_H-M   'P 1'
#
loop_
_entity.id
_entity.type
_entity.pdbx_description
1 polymer ?
#
loop_
_entity_poly.entity_id
_entity_poly.type
_entity_poly.pdbx_seq_one_letter_code
_entity_poly.pdbx_strand_id
1 'polypeptide(L)'
;MDAGDIAGVARLFEHADYRAGDGPALSAAEVERVNRELVILHEDGTPRTKHLTTNAIIEIDTAAGTARVRSYFTVIQGVAGTPLQPIVAGRYHDAFERAGDGWRFRERRIFVDLVGDLARHLRSLPLPR
;
A
#
# COMPACT_ATOMS: atom_id res chain seq x y z
N MET A 1 4.28 -6.77 0.64
CA MET A 1 4.52 -6.07 -0.63
C MET A 1 5.94 -6.29 -1.14
N ASP A 2 6.98 -5.80 -0.46
CA ASP A 2 8.37 -5.93 -0.93
C ASP A 2 8.84 -7.37 -1.19
N ALA A 3 8.31 -8.35 -0.45
CA ALA A 3 8.61 -9.76 -0.64
C ALA A 3 7.80 -10.44 -1.77
N GLY A 4 6.98 -9.71 -2.52
CA GLY A 4 6.11 -10.28 -3.56
C GLY A 4 4.86 -11.03 -3.03
N ASP A 5 4.65 -11.10 -1.71
CA ASP A 5 3.45 -11.72 -1.13
C ASP A 5 2.20 -10.84 -1.32
N ILE A 6 1.61 -10.92 -2.52
CA ILE A 6 0.40 -10.17 -2.89
C ILE A 6 -0.82 -10.65 -2.09
N ALA A 7 -0.95 -11.96 -1.89
CA ALA A 7 -2.05 -12.53 -1.12
C ALA A 7 -1.99 -12.09 0.35
N GLY A 8 -0.79 -12.04 0.94
CA GLY A 8 -0.59 -11.53 2.30
C GLY A 8 -0.93 -10.06 2.45
N VAL A 9 -0.62 -9.23 1.45
CA VAL A 9 -1.06 -7.82 1.45
C VAL A 9 -2.58 -7.73 1.44
N ALA A 10 -3.26 -8.50 0.58
CA ALA A 10 -4.71 -8.50 0.50
C ALA A 10 -5.37 -8.94 1.82
N ARG A 11 -4.84 -9.99 2.48
CA ARG A 11 -5.35 -10.47 3.77
C ARG A 11 -5.35 -9.41 4.88
N LEU A 12 -4.44 -8.43 4.84
CA LEU A 12 -4.45 -7.32 5.81
C LEU A 12 -5.74 -6.49 5.75
N PHE A 13 -6.46 -6.55 4.63
CA PHE A 13 -7.66 -5.76 4.36
C PHE A 13 -8.93 -6.62 4.30
N GLU A 14 -8.91 -7.86 4.82
CA GLU A 14 -10.07 -8.76 4.85
C GLU A 14 -11.30 -8.15 5.55
N HIS A 15 -11.06 -7.26 6.51
CA HIS A 15 -12.09 -6.54 7.27
C HIS A 15 -11.99 -5.02 7.10
N ALA A 16 -11.37 -4.55 6.01
CA ALA A 16 -11.06 -3.14 5.83
C ALA A 16 -11.48 -2.61 4.46
N ASP A 17 -11.80 -1.32 4.42
CA ASP A 17 -11.89 -0.58 3.17
C ASP A 17 -10.48 -0.23 2.66
N TYR A 18 -10.14 -0.58 1.43
CA TYR A 18 -8.91 -0.15 0.76
C TYR A 18 -9.22 0.85 -0.36
N ARG A 19 -8.68 2.06 -0.31
CA ARG A 19 -9.05 3.16 -1.21
C ARG A 19 -7.84 3.86 -1.81
N ALA A 20 -7.95 4.25 -3.07
CA ALA A 20 -7.08 5.24 -3.69
C ALA A 20 -7.76 6.63 -3.61
N GLY A 21 -7.17 7.54 -2.84
CA GLY A 21 -7.75 8.85 -2.53
C GLY A 21 -9.15 8.74 -1.96
N ASP A 22 -10.07 9.53 -2.52
CA ASP A 22 -11.51 9.51 -2.21
C ASP A 22 -12.30 8.58 -3.14
N GLY A 23 -11.63 7.65 -3.83
CA GLY A 23 -12.23 6.66 -4.69
C GLY A 23 -13.06 5.59 -3.94
N PRO A 24 -13.70 4.68 -4.70
CA PRO A 24 -14.47 3.58 -4.11
C PRO A 24 -13.57 2.67 -3.26
N ALA A 25 -14.16 2.04 -2.25
CA ALA A 25 -13.50 0.99 -1.50
C ALA A 25 -13.34 -0.25 -2.37
N LEU A 26 -12.18 -0.87 -2.29
CA LEU A 26 -11.89 -2.20 -2.79
C LEU A 26 -11.91 -3.18 -1.62
N SER A 27 -12.54 -4.32 -1.84
CA SER A 27 -12.43 -5.50 -0.97
C SER A 27 -11.03 -6.12 -1.05
N ALA A 28 -10.67 -6.95 -0.07
CA ALA A 28 -9.42 -7.72 -0.10
C ALA A 28 -9.23 -8.52 -1.40
N ALA A 29 -10.29 -9.14 -1.92
CA ALA A 29 -10.24 -9.91 -3.17
C ALA A 29 -9.93 -9.01 -4.38
N GLU A 30 -10.51 -7.81 -4.43
CA GLU A 30 -10.21 -6.84 -5.47
C GLU A 30 -8.79 -6.28 -5.35
N VAL A 31 -8.32 -6.02 -4.13
CA VAL A 31 -6.92 -5.62 -3.87
C VAL A 31 -5.96 -6.70 -4.39
N GLU A 32 -6.21 -7.97 -4.06
CA GLU A 32 -5.38 -9.07 -4.56
C GLU A 32 -5.38 -9.12 -6.08
N ARG A 33 -6.57 -9.12 -6.69
CA ARG A 33 -6.75 -9.20 -8.15
C ARG A 33 -6.01 -8.07 -8.86
N VAL A 34 -6.24 -6.82 -8.46
CA VAL A 34 -5.62 -5.63 -9.07
C VAL A 34 -4.10 -5.68 -8.92
N ASN A 35 -3.58 -6.04 -7.74
CA ASN A 35 -2.13 -6.13 -7.55
C ASN A 35 -1.52 -7.25 -8.39
N ARG A 36 -2.17 -8.41 -8.52
CA ARG A 36 -1.70 -9.50 -9.39
C ARG A 36 -1.67 -9.10 -10.86
N GLU A 37 -2.69 -8.38 -11.31
CA GLU A 37 -2.80 -7.89 -12.69
C GLU A 37 -1.75 -6.82 -13.00
N LEU A 38 -1.49 -5.90 -12.06
CA LEU A 38 -0.68 -4.71 -12.34
C LEU A 38 0.78 -4.83 -11.90
N VAL A 39 1.07 -5.43 -10.74
CA VAL A 39 2.43 -5.43 -10.19
C VAL A 39 3.31 -6.40 -10.95
N ILE A 40 4.44 -5.90 -11.45
CA ILE A 40 5.47 -6.71 -12.07
C ILE A 40 6.30 -7.36 -10.94
N LEU A 41 6.28 -8.69 -10.90
CA LEU A 41 7.24 -9.48 -10.11
C LEU A 41 8.40 -9.88 -11.02
N HIS A 42 9.62 -9.73 -10.52
CA HIS A 42 10.86 -10.08 -11.22
C HIS A 42 11.25 -11.53 -10.92
N GLU A 43 12.35 -12.00 -11.50
CA GLU A 43 12.80 -13.41 -11.40
C GLU A 43 12.95 -13.90 -9.95
N ASP A 44 13.32 -13.01 -9.03
CA ASP A 44 13.45 -13.31 -7.59
C ASP A 44 12.09 -13.34 -6.84
N GLY A 45 10.97 -13.24 -7.56
CA GLY A 45 9.63 -13.23 -7.02
C GLY A 45 9.20 -11.91 -6.39
N THR A 46 10.07 -10.90 -6.34
CA THR A 46 9.77 -9.59 -5.73
C THR A 46 9.44 -8.53 -6.78
N PRO A 47 8.73 -7.45 -6.42
CA PRO A 47 8.64 -6.25 -7.27
C PRO A 47 9.95 -5.43 -7.31
N ARG A 48 11.02 -5.89 -6.64
CA ARG A 48 12.29 -5.17 -6.47
C ARG A 48 12.14 -3.81 -5.82
N THR A 49 11.16 -3.66 -4.94
CA THR A 49 10.87 -2.41 -4.24
C THR A 49 11.23 -2.44 -2.76
N LYS A 50 11.35 -1.24 -2.17
CA LYS A 50 11.32 -0.99 -0.73
C LYS A 50 10.24 0.04 -0.43
N HIS A 51 9.28 -0.33 0.41
CA HIS A 51 8.25 0.59 0.92
C HIS A 51 8.73 1.22 2.22
N LEU A 52 9.09 2.49 2.15
CA LEU A 52 9.46 3.30 3.30
C LEU A 52 8.20 3.95 3.84
N THR A 53 7.85 3.68 5.10
CA THR A 53 6.77 4.39 5.81
C THR A 53 7.39 5.25 6.89
N THR A 54 7.19 6.56 6.81
CA THR A 54 7.84 7.53 7.70
C THR A 54 6.84 8.54 8.24
N ASN A 55 7.27 9.31 9.24
CA ASN A 55 6.49 10.42 9.82
C ASN A 55 5.11 9.97 10.33
N ALA A 56 5.04 8.77 10.92
CA ALA A 56 3.79 8.25 11.47
C ALA A 56 3.32 9.14 12.64
N ILE A 57 2.12 9.69 12.50
CA ILE A 57 1.37 10.37 13.55
C ILE A 57 0.22 9.44 13.93
N ILE A 58 0.21 9.00 15.18
CA ILE A 58 -0.69 7.95 15.67
C ILE A 58 -1.56 8.52 16.79
N GLU A 59 -2.87 8.45 16.60
CA GLU A 59 -3.88 8.89 17.56
C GLU A 59 -4.69 7.66 17.99
N ILE A 60 -4.64 7.30 19.27
CA ILE A 60 -5.24 6.07 19.81
C ILE A 60 -6.34 6.44 20.81
N ASP A 61 -7.56 5.96 20.56
CA ASP A 61 -8.63 5.92 21.54
C ASP A 61 -8.68 4.51 22.15
N THR A 62 -8.11 4.37 23.34
CA THR A 62 -8.03 3.08 24.03
C THR A 62 -9.38 2.62 24.57
N ALA A 63 -10.29 3.55 24.92
CA ALA A 63 -11.62 3.23 25.44
C ALA A 63 -12.54 2.73 24.32
N ALA A 64 -12.50 3.38 23.16
CA ALA A 64 -13.24 2.94 21.98
C ALA A 64 -12.54 1.79 21.23
N GLY A 65 -11.27 1.51 21.53
CA GLY A 65 -10.49 0.50 20.83
C GLY A 65 -10.24 0.86 19.36
N THR A 66 -10.03 2.14 19.05
CA THR A 66 -9.79 2.64 17.70
C THR A 66 -8.48 3.41 17.61
N ALA A 67 -7.89 3.48 16.42
CA ALA A 67 -6.76 4.36 16.16
C ALA A 67 -6.83 4.96 14.76
N ARG A 68 -6.26 6.15 14.59
CA ARG A 68 -6.04 6.80 13.30
C ARG A 68 -4.55 7.03 13.12
N VAL A 69 -4.07 6.77 11.91
CA VAL A 69 -2.65 6.96 11.57
C VAL A 69 -2.53 7.76 10.29
N ARG A 70 -1.67 8.76 10.31
CA ARG A 70 -1.21 9.45 9.10
C ARG A 70 0.28 9.23 8.96
N SER A 71 0.73 8.87 7.77
CA SER A 71 2.15 8.67 7.48
C SER A 71 2.47 9.02 6.04
N TYR A 72 3.73 9.33 5.76
CA TYR A 72 4.23 9.34 4.39
C TYR A 72 4.62 7.92 3.97
N PHE A 73 4.48 7.64 2.68
CA PHE A 73 5.13 6.52 2.05
C PHE A 73 6.03 6.99 0.91
N THR A 74 7.14 6.28 0.70
CA THR A 74 7.98 6.38 -0.49
C THR A 74 8.35 4.97 -0.92
N VAL A 75 8.14 4.67 -2.20
CA VAL A 75 8.55 3.41 -2.79
C VAL A 75 9.81 3.66 -3.60
N ILE A 76 10.88 2.97 -3.24
CA ILE A 76 12.13 2.93 -4.01
C ILE A 76 12.16 1.62 -4.79
N GLN A 77 12.62 1.64 -6.05
CA GLN A 77 12.81 0.45 -6.85
C GLN A 77 14.26 0.31 -7.34
N GLY A 78 14.78 -0.92 -7.32
CA GLY A 78 16.12 -1.26 -7.81
C GLY A 78 16.11 -2.52 -8.68
N VAL A 79 15.94 -2.32 -10.00
CA VAL A 79 15.98 -3.38 -11.02
C VAL A 79 17.31 -3.31 -11.78
N ALA A 80 17.87 -4.46 -12.16
CA ALA A 80 19.10 -4.52 -12.95
C ALA A 80 18.98 -3.67 -14.23
N GLY A 81 20.02 -2.89 -14.54
CA GLY A 81 20.02 -1.98 -15.69
C GLY A 81 19.35 -0.62 -15.45
N THR A 82 18.83 -0.36 -14.24
CA THR A 82 18.31 0.96 -13.84
C THR A 82 18.95 1.44 -12.54
N PRO A 83 19.12 2.75 -12.32
CA PRO A 83 19.51 3.28 -11.02
C PRO A 83 18.48 2.93 -9.94
N LEU A 84 18.94 2.81 -8.70
CA LEU A 84 18.04 2.80 -7.54
C LEU A 84 17.33 4.17 -7.47
N GLN A 85 15.99 4.18 -7.50
CA GLN A 85 15.22 5.43 -7.61
C GLN A 85 13.88 5.38 -6.88
N PRO A 86 13.39 6.51 -6.32
CA PRO A 86 11.99 6.64 -5.91
C PRO A 86 11.05 6.56 -7.13
N ILE A 87 10.02 5.75 -7.06
CA ILE A 87 9.06 5.52 -8.16
C ILE A 87 7.65 6.04 -7.84
N VAL A 88 7.29 6.15 -6.56
CA VAL A 88 6.05 6.79 -6.12
C VAL A 88 6.20 7.23 -4.66
N ALA A 89 5.63 8.39 -4.32
CA ALA A 89 5.56 8.88 -2.95
C ALA A 89 4.20 9.53 -2.67
N GLY A 90 3.80 9.49 -1.41
CA GLY A 90 2.50 10.01 -1.01
C GLY A 90 2.22 9.79 0.46
N ARG A 91 0.94 9.66 0.80
CA ARG A 91 0.46 9.54 2.18
C ARG A 91 -0.49 8.36 2.35
N TYR A 92 -0.42 7.75 3.52
CA TYR A 92 -1.49 6.90 4.04
C TYR A 92 -2.28 7.65 5.09
N HIS A 93 -3.61 7.60 4.97
CA HIS A 93 -4.54 7.87 6.05
C HIS A 93 -5.23 6.56 6.40
N ASP A 94 -4.84 5.98 7.52
CA ASP A 94 -5.31 4.67 7.97
C ASP A 94 -6.21 4.81 9.20
N ALA A 95 -7.19 3.92 9.30
CA ALA A 95 -7.98 3.68 10.51
C ALA A 95 -7.82 2.23 10.95
N PHE A 96 -7.70 2.03 12.26
CA PHE A 96 -7.56 0.73 12.89
C PHE A 96 -8.61 0.54 13.97
N GLU A 97 -8.94 -0.71 14.22
CA GLU A 97 -9.78 -1.15 15.34
C GLU A 97 -9.11 -2.33 16.06
N ARG A 98 -9.39 -2.46 17.36
CA ARG A 98 -8.98 -3.63 18.14
C ARG A 98 -9.79 -4.83 17.67
N ALA A 99 -9.09 -5.94 17.43
CA ALA A 99 -9.69 -7.23 17.11
C ALA A 99 -8.89 -8.34 17.80
N GLY A 100 -9.56 -9.10 18.66
CA GLY A 100 -8.88 -10.11 19.49
C GLY A 100 -7.82 -9.49 20.39
N ASP A 101 -6.59 -9.99 20.30
CA ASP A 101 -5.42 -9.54 21.04
C ASP A 101 -4.64 -8.41 20.34
N GLY A 102 -5.04 -8.04 19.12
CA GLY A 102 -4.29 -7.11 18.27
C GLY A 102 -5.10 -5.96 17.69
N TRP A 103 -4.46 -5.26 16.76
CA TRP A 103 -5.06 -4.23 15.91
C TRP A 103 -5.16 -4.76 14.49
N ARG A 104 -6.26 -4.44 13.80
CA ARG A 104 -6.41 -4.69 12.37
C ARG A 104 -6.80 -3.40 11.64
N PHE A 105 -6.55 -3.37 10.33
CA PHE A 105 -7.07 -2.30 9.50
C PHE A 105 -8.60 -2.31 9.53
N ARG A 106 -9.16 -1.12 9.67
CA ARG A 106 -10.55 -0.82 9.34
C ARG A 106 -10.63 -0.07 8.01
N GLU A 107 -9.63 0.76 7.72
CA GLU A 107 -9.52 1.47 6.46
C GLU A 107 -8.06 1.80 6.14
N ARG A 108 -7.72 1.77 4.86
CA ARG A 108 -6.53 2.42 4.29
C ARG A 108 -6.94 3.32 3.13
N ARG A 109 -6.59 4.60 3.21
CA ARG A 109 -6.67 5.54 2.08
C ARG A 109 -5.28 5.96 1.63
N ILE A 110 -5.02 5.78 0.34
CA ILE A 110 -3.72 6.04 -0.28
C ILE A 110 -3.82 7.29 -1.13
N PHE A 111 -3.11 8.34 -0.75
CA PHE A 111 -2.98 9.55 -1.55
C PHE A 111 -1.62 9.50 -2.25
N VAL A 112 -1.62 9.41 -3.58
CA VAL A 112 -0.40 9.50 -4.37
C VAL A 112 -0.14 10.98 -4.66
N ASP A 113 1.00 11.49 -4.18
CA ASP A 113 1.34 12.90 -4.33
C ASP A 113 2.39 13.10 -5.45
N LEU A 114 3.34 12.15 -5.60
CA LEU A 114 4.41 12.20 -6.59
C LEU A 114 4.56 10.86 -7.30
N VAL A 115 4.71 10.89 -8.63
CA VAL A 115 4.90 9.72 -9.49
C VAL A 115 6.20 9.86 -10.28
N GLY A 116 7.07 8.86 -10.16
CA GLY A 116 8.29 8.70 -10.95
C GLY A 116 8.11 7.70 -12.08
N ASP A 117 9.20 7.03 -12.47
CA ASP A 117 9.16 5.98 -13.48
C ASP A 117 8.59 4.67 -12.89
N LEU A 118 7.39 4.29 -13.34
CA LEU A 118 6.70 3.07 -12.92
C LEU A 118 6.81 1.94 -13.96
N ALA A 119 7.52 2.12 -15.08
CA ALA A 119 7.53 1.17 -16.20
C ALA A 119 8.06 -0.22 -15.83
N ARG A 120 8.89 -0.32 -14.79
CA ARG A 120 9.42 -1.58 -14.24
C ARG A 120 8.67 -2.07 -13.01
N HIS A 121 7.64 -1.33 -12.57
CA HIS A 121 6.83 -1.65 -11.41
C HIS A 121 5.41 -2.09 -11.79
N LEU A 122 4.77 -1.41 -12.73
CA LEU A 122 3.39 -1.66 -13.14
C LEU A 122 3.30 -2.05 -14.63
N ARG A 123 2.48 -3.06 -14.96
CA ARG A 123 2.23 -3.52 -16.34
C ARG A 123 1.46 -2.49 -17.17
N SER A 124 0.62 -1.69 -16.54
CA SER A 124 -0.07 -0.54 -17.11
C SER A 124 -0.23 0.51 -16.02
N LEU A 125 -0.28 1.79 -16.38
CA LEU A 125 -0.51 2.88 -15.42
C LEU A 125 -2.02 2.99 -15.13
N PRO A 126 -2.49 2.70 -13.91
CA PRO A 126 -3.87 2.93 -13.53
C PRO A 126 -3.98 4.34 -12.95
N LEU A 127 -3.66 5.37 -13.73
CA LEU A 127 -3.90 6.74 -13.24
C LEU A 127 -5.19 7.25 -13.89
N PRO A 128 -6.27 7.47 -13.12
CA PRO A 128 -7.33 8.34 -13.59
C PRO A 128 -6.73 9.73 -13.85
N ARG A 129 -7.09 10.32 -14.99
CA ARG A 129 -6.86 11.74 -15.24
C ARG A 129 -7.71 12.59 -14.33
#